data_AF-A0A7K2IME1-F1
#
_entry.id   AF-A0A7K2IME1-F1
#
_cell.length_a   1.000
_cell.length_b   1.000
_cell.length_c   1.000
_cell.angle_alpha   90.00
_cell.angle_beta   90.00
_cell.angle_gamma   90.00
#
_symmetry.space_group_name_H-M   'P 1'
#
loop_
_entity.id
_entity.type
_entity.pdbx_description
1 polymer ?
#
loop_
_entity_poly.entity_id
_entity_poly.type
_entity_poly.pdbx_seq_one_letter_code
_entity_poly.pdbx_strand_id
1 'polypeptide(L)'
;MPRRPLDLAPFRGLRYAAPDVDRFIDGDFDLSRLLAPPYDIPDAREARELQRSDPYNAARVTLPYALSRHTAGEDTTAHRYRGAAERLHGWISDGRLVRDPEPALYVYEQVTPNGETQRGLIGALRLPDDDTDPSPVRPHENVAEPPVRDRFLLMDETRTNLEPIFLIYRGGGGAATTITETIPPRERPLISTRTADGAHHRLWAITDPELHRRVSDDLAARSALIADGHHRYAAYRRLRSAHEEADWGYGLALLVDSDTHPPRLGSIHRVLPGLDTERALAAARTVALVEPVPAPDPAIPNRTKAPALLLASPEGETHMVHGFDETTLEQASPGHSTAWRHLATAALHEVLLPLWRYPERRVRMVHDDPHEAVELTRATRGTAVIVPPMRIDQIYALTDQGELTPRKSTSFGPKPRTGLVMRTLD
;
A
#
# COMPACT_ATOMS: atom_id res chain seq x y z
N MET A 1 -8.71 -23.06 -17.01
CA MET A 1 -9.11 -23.61 -15.69
C MET A 1 -9.96 -22.56 -14.98
N PRO A 2 -11.04 -22.92 -14.29
CA PRO A 2 -11.82 -21.96 -13.52
C PRO A 2 -10.93 -21.34 -12.43
N ARG A 3 -10.98 -20.03 -12.27
CA ARG A 3 -10.26 -19.30 -11.23
C ARG A 3 -10.88 -19.65 -9.86
N ARG A 4 -10.06 -19.69 -8.80
CA ARG A 4 -10.60 -19.79 -7.43
C ARG A 4 -11.47 -18.55 -7.11
N PRO A 5 -12.58 -18.72 -6.38
CA PRO A 5 -13.47 -17.61 -6.06
C PRO A 5 -12.80 -16.62 -5.11
N LEU A 6 -12.97 -15.33 -5.37
CA LEU A 6 -12.63 -14.28 -4.40
C LEU A 6 -13.63 -14.37 -3.25
N ASP A 7 -13.13 -14.61 -2.04
CA ASP A 7 -13.96 -14.82 -0.85
C ASP A 7 -13.48 -13.92 0.28
N LEU A 8 -14.42 -13.13 0.81
CA LEU A 8 -14.22 -12.17 1.88
C LEU A 8 -15.21 -12.51 2.99
N ALA A 9 -14.74 -13.23 4.00
CA ALA A 9 -15.58 -13.73 5.09
C ALA A 9 -15.74 -12.70 6.22
N PRO A 10 -16.88 -12.69 6.92
CA PRO A 10 -17.05 -11.91 8.14
C PRO A 10 -16.16 -12.46 9.25
N PHE A 11 -15.72 -11.60 10.17
CA PHE A 11 -14.89 -11.99 11.31
C PHE A 11 -15.21 -11.13 12.52
N ARG A 12 -14.80 -11.59 13.71
CA ARG A 12 -14.90 -10.79 14.94
C ARG A 12 -13.71 -9.84 15.02
N GLY A 13 -13.93 -8.58 14.69
CA GLY A 13 -12.90 -7.55 14.70
C GLY A 13 -12.41 -7.21 16.10
N LEU A 14 -11.10 -7.05 16.23
CA LEU A 14 -10.47 -6.49 17.42
C LEU A 14 -10.31 -4.98 17.22
N ARG A 15 -10.98 -4.18 18.05
CA ARG A 15 -11.06 -2.72 17.90
C ARG A 15 -10.79 -2.04 19.23
N TYR A 16 -10.34 -0.78 19.18
CA TYR A 16 -10.24 -0.01 20.42
C TYR A 16 -11.62 0.24 21.02
N ALA A 17 -11.74 -0.04 22.31
CA ALA A 17 -12.90 0.32 23.10
C ALA A 17 -12.65 1.68 23.76
N ALA A 18 -13.68 2.53 23.76
CA ALA A 18 -13.67 3.68 24.65
C ALA A 18 -13.64 3.16 26.09
N PRO A 19 -12.74 3.66 26.96
CA PRO A 19 -12.78 3.30 28.36
C PRO A 19 -14.16 3.62 28.94
N ASP A 20 -14.66 2.75 29.83
CA ASP A 20 -15.81 3.04 30.69
C ASP A 20 -15.43 4.18 31.64
N VAL A 21 -15.55 5.44 31.20
CA VAL A 21 -15.22 6.61 32.03
C VAL A 21 -16.46 7.08 32.79
N ASP A 22 -16.86 6.28 33.78
CA ASP A 22 -17.35 6.79 35.07
C ASP A 22 -16.25 6.75 36.14
N ARG A 23 -15.01 6.41 35.77
CA ARG A 23 -13.88 6.29 36.70
C ARG A 23 -12.68 7.11 36.23
N PHE A 24 -12.71 8.36 36.67
CA PHE A 24 -11.56 9.24 36.93
C PHE A 24 -10.82 9.77 35.68
N ILE A 25 -10.98 11.08 35.47
CA ILE A 25 -10.21 12.02 34.64
C ILE A 25 -10.87 12.35 33.28
N ASP A 26 -11.13 13.64 33.08
CA ASP A 26 -11.59 14.34 31.86
C ASP A 26 -10.60 14.20 30.69
N GLY A 27 -10.36 12.98 30.24
CA GLY A 27 -9.64 12.69 29.00
C GLY A 27 -10.59 12.10 27.98
N ASP A 28 -11.14 12.93 27.09
CA ASP A 28 -11.90 12.45 25.95
C ASP A 28 -11.08 11.38 25.21
N PHE A 29 -11.67 10.18 25.06
CA PHE A 29 -11.05 9.09 24.32
C PHE A 29 -10.95 9.48 22.84
N ASP A 30 -9.79 9.98 22.44
CA ASP A 30 -9.53 10.36 21.06
C ASP A 30 -8.85 9.23 20.28
N LEU A 31 -9.66 8.45 19.58
CA LEU A 31 -9.20 7.37 18.71
C LEU A 31 -8.20 7.85 17.65
N SER A 32 -8.24 9.12 17.22
CA SER A 32 -7.38 9.64 16.16
C SER A 32 -5.88 9.50 16.51
N ARG A 33 -5.57 9.62 17.81
CA ARG A 33 -4.22 9.50 18.38
C ARG A 33 -3.74 8.06 18.49
N LEU A 34 -4.65 7.10 18.40
CA LEU A 34 -4.36 5.67 18.48
C LEU A 34 -4.09 5.06 17.11
N LEU A 35 -4.54 5.72 16.03
CA LEU A 35 -4.32 5.25 14.67
C LEU A 35 -2.90 5.58 14.20
N ALA A 36 -2.41 4.79 13.24
CA ALA A 36 -1.13 5.02 12.57
C ALA A 36 -1.29 4.91 11.04
N PRO A 37 -0.41 5.55 10.26
CA PRO A 37 -0.27 5.23 8.84
C PRO A 37 0.09 3.72 8.64
N PRO A 38 -0.09 3.17 7.43
CA PRO A 38 0.48 1.88 7.06
C PRO A 38 1.97 1.77 7.39
N TYR A 39 2.44 0.56 7.71
CA TYR A 39 3.79 0.36 8.23
C TYR A 39 4.94 0.82 7.31
N ASP A 40 4.68 0.92 6.01
CA ASP A 40 5.69 1.25 5.01
C ASP A 40 5.78 2.74 4.67
N ILE A 41 4.94 3.58 5.30
CA ILE A 41 4.97 5.04 5.12
C ILE A 41 6.00 5.70 6.06
N PRO A 42 5.93 5.52 7.41
CA PRO A 42 6.73 6.34 8.30
C PRO A 42 8.22 6.02 8.23
N ASP A 43 9.04 7.07 8.24
CA ASP A 43 10.48 6.91 8.45
C ASP A 43 10.81 6.58 9.92
N ALA A 44 12.10 6.37 10.21
CA ALA A 44 12.55 6.00 11.57
C ALA A 44 12.28 7.09 12.62
N ARG A 45 12.24 8.37 12.23
CA ARG A 45 11.94 9.50 13.12
C ARG A 45 10.44 9.59 13.34
N GLU A 46 9.65 9.56 12.28
CA GLU A 46 8.19 9.60 12.33
C GLU A 46 7.62 8.42 13.13
N ALA A 47 8.17 7.22 12.94
CA ALA A 47 7.79 6.06 13.74
C ALA A 47 8.05 6.25 15.24
N ARG A 48 9.16 6.91 15.64
CA ARG A 48 9.44 7.25 17.05
C ARG A 48 8.44 8.25 17.59
N GLU A 49 8.08 9.24 16.79
CA GLU A 49 7.12 10.27 17.16
C GLU A 49 5.72 9.67 17.36
N LEU A 50 5.25 8.82 16.44
CA LEU A 50 4.00 8.06 16.57
C LEU A 50 3.99 7.16 17.82
N GLN A 51 5.09 6.45 18.10
CA GLN A 51 5.17 5.64 19.31
C GLN A 51 5.16 6.49 20.58
N ARG A 52 5.68 7.72 20.56
CA ARG A 52 5.68 8.62 21.72
C ARG A 52 4.38 9.40 21.89
N SER A 53 3.57 9.57 20.84
CA SER A 53 2.37 10.40 20.86
C SER A 53 1.27 9.85 21.76
N ASP A 54 1.19 8.52 21.89
CA ASP A 54 0.24 7.85 22.78
C ASP A 54 0.74 6.45 23.23
N PRO A 55 0.53 6.03 24.49
CA PRO A 55 0.86 4.68 24.96
C PRO A 55 0.12 3.55 24.22
N TYR A 56 -1.03 3.84 23.60
CA TYR A 56 -1.86 2.88 22.88
C TYR A 56 -1.82 3.09 21.35
N ASN A 57 -0.93 3.94 20.81
CA ASN A 57 -0.83 4.12 19.36
C ASN A 57 -0.44 2.82 18.64
N ALA A 58 -1.19 2.45 17.60
CA ALA A 58 -1.03 1.23 16.81
C ALA A 58 0.40 1.03 16.26
N ALA A 59 1.16 2.10 16.02
CA ALA A 59 2.59 2.05 15.64
C ALA A 59 3.44 1.26 16.65
N ARG A 60 3.02 1.16 17.91
CA ARG A 60 3.73 0.37 18.94
C ARG A 60 3.63 -1.13 18.73
N VAL A 61 2.66 -1.61 17.94
CA VAL A 61 2.52 -3.03 17.59
C VAL A 61 2.79 -3.29 16.11
N THR A 62 2.66 -2.28 15.21
CA THR A 62 2.84 -2.47 13.76
C THR A 62 4.22 -2.05 13.23
N LEU A 63 4.93 -1.17 13.96
CA LEU A 63 6.23 -0.62 13.59
C LEU A 63 7.38 -0.98 14.57
N PRO A 64 7.53 -2.23 15.04
CA PRO A 64 8.73 -2.59 15.83
C PRO A 64 10.03 -2.51 14.99
N TYR A 65 9.91 -2.52 13.65
CA TYR A 65 10.99 -2.56 12.66
C TYR A 65 11.76 -1.24 12.48
N ALA A 66 11.11 -0.08 12.60
CA ALA A 66 11.66 1.21 12.14
C ALA A 66 12.86 1.73 12.96
N LEU A 67 13.22 1.08 14.08
CA LEU A 67 14.25 1.57 15.00
C LEU A 67 15.65 0.96 14.80
N SER A 68 15.83 -0.03 13.92
CA SER A 68 17.09 -0.84 13.88
C SER A 68 17.67 -1.15 12.51
N ARG A 69 17.39 -0.36 11.48
CA ARG A 69 18.04 -0.52 10.17
C ARG A 69 19.59 -0.47 10.21
N HIS A 70 20.19 -0.16 11.36
CA HIS A 70 21.63 -0.04 11.52
C HIS A 70 22.27 -0.94 12.59
N THR A 71 21.50 -1.64 13.44
CA THR A 71 22.08 -2.40 14.58
C THR A 71 21.11 -3.47 15.10
N ALA A 72 21.29 -4.75 14.74
CA ALA A 72 20.65 -5.87 15.45
C ALA A 72 21.15 -7.24 14.98
N GLY A 73 21.61 -8.08 15.92
CA GLY A 73 21.70 -9.54 15.74
C GLY A 73 20.33 -10.22 15.98
N GLU A 74 20.21 -11.52 15.68
CA GLU A 74 18.94 -12.26 15.71
C GLU A 74 18.16 -12.15 17.04
N ASP A 75 18.84 -12.23 18.19
CA ASP A 75 18.22 -12.12 19.53
C ASP A 75 17.49 -10.80 19.75
N THR A 76 18.05 -9.70 19.24
CA THR A 76 17.45 -8.37 19.38
C THR A 76 16.23 -8.16 18.47
N THR A 77 16.08 -8.99 17.44
CA THR A 77 14.92 -9.00 16.54
C THR A 77 13.76 -9.79 17.18
N ALA A 78 14.04 -10.98 17.70
CA ALA A 78 13.05 -11.81 18.39
C ALA A 78 12.42 -11.10 19.60
N HIS A 79 13.24 -10.41 20.40
CA HIS A 79 12.76 -9.65 21.56
C HIS A 79 11.75 -8.54 21.18
N ARG A 80 11.85 -7.95 19.99
CA ARG A 80 10.95 -6.86 19.57
C ARG A 80 9.57 -7.34 19.19
N TYR A 81 9.49 -8.43 18.42
CA TYR A 81 8.20 -9.00 18.04
C TYR A 81 7.48 -9.52 19.29
N ARG A 82 8.23 -10.13 20.22
CA ARG A 82 7.69 -10.51 21.53
C ARG A 82 7.16 -9.30 22.30
N GLY A 83 7.92 -8.21 22.36
CA GLY A 83 7.46 -6.98 23.01
C GLY A 83 6.24 -6.32 22.32
N ALA A 84 6.03 -6.56 21.02
CA ALA A 84 4.80 -6.16 20.32
C ALA A 84 3.63 -7.07 20.70
N ALA A 85 3.84 -8.39 20.77
CA ALA A 85 2.84 -9.37 21.18
C ALA A 85 2.42 -9.19 22.64
N GLU A 86 3.36 -9.03 23.58
CA GLU A 86 3.10 -8.74 24.99
C GLU A 86 2.27 -7.46 25.16
N ARG A 87 2.59 -6.41 24.37
CA ARG A 87 1.84 -5.15 24.40
C ARG A 87 0.43 -5.31 23.85
N LEU A 88 0.27 -6.01 22.72
CA LEU A 88 -1.03 -6.28 22.14
C LEU A 88 -1.90 -7.09 23.11
N HIS A 89 -1.33 -8.13 23.71
CA HIS A 89 -2.02 -8.94 24.72
C HIS A 89 -2.41 -8.11 25.93
N GLY A 90 -1.52 -7.27 26.44
CA GLY A 90 -1.83 -6.33 27.52
C GLY A 90 -2.99 -5.40 27.17
N TRP A 91 -3.02 -4.84 25.95
CA TRP A 91 -4.14 -4.00 25.51
C TRP A 91 -5.47 -4.75 25.45
N ILE A 92 -5.46 -6.05 25.11
CA ILE A 92 -6.65 -6.90 25.13
C ILE A 92 -7.08 -7.18 26.58
N SER A 93 -6.16 -7.61 27.43
CA SER A 93 -6.43 -7.93 28.84
C SER A 93 -6.92 -6.70 29.64
N ASP A 94 -6.40 -5.52 29.32
CA ASP A 94 -6.79 -4.24 29.94
C ASP A 94 -8.13 -3.70 29.39
N GLY A 95 -8.77 -4.41 28.45
CA GLY A 95 -10.02 -4.00 27.81
C GLY A 95 -9.89 -2.77 26.89
N ARG A 96 -8.67 -2.41 26.49
CA ARG A 96 -8.39 -1.31 25.55
C ARG A 96 -8.68 -1.71 24.12
N LEU A 97 -8.39 -2.97 23.78
CA LEU A 97 -8.83 -3.62 22.55
C LEU A 97 -9.86 -4.70 22.91
N VAL A 98 -11.02 -4.65 22.27
CA VAL A 98 -12.12 -5.59 22.51
C VAL A 98 -12.49 -6.27 21.20
N ARG A 99 -12.72 -7.59 21.28
CA ARG A 99 -13.17 -8.40 20.16
C ARG A 99 -14.68 -8.26 20.03
N ASP A 100 -15.15 -7.99 18.82
CA ASP A 100 -16.59 -7.85 18.54
C ASP A 100 -17.34 -9.15 18.89
N PRO A 101 -18.59 -9.03 19.41
CA PRO A 101 -19.33 -10.19 19.93
C PRO A 101 -19.75 -11.17 18.84
N GLU A 102 -19.97 -10.68 17.62
CA GLU A 102 -20.41 -11.44 16.46
C GLU A 102 -19.55 -11.14 15.22
N PRO A 103 -19.43 -12.09 14.27
CA PRO A 103 -18.70 -11.84 13.03
C PRO A 103 -19.36 -10.75 12.17
N ALA A 104 -18.54 -9.86 11.62
CA ALA A 104 -18.99 -8.80 10.72
C ALA A 104 -18.10 -8.65 9.49
N LEU A 105 -18.68 -8.12 8.42
CA LEU A 105 -17.95 -7.38 7.39
C LEU A 105 -17.99 -5.90 7.79
N TYR A 106 -16.90 -5.16 7.61
CA TYR A 106 -16.87 -3.75 8.01
C TYR A 106 -16.86 -2.85 6.79
N VAL A 107 -17.76 -1.87 6.70
CA VAL A 107 -17.61 -0.80 5.70
C VAL A 107 -16.65 0.24 6.27
N TYR A 108 -15.55 0.47 5.59
CA TYR A 108 -14.60 1.52 5.90
C TYR A 108 -14.74 2.65 4.89
N GLU A 109 -14.78 3.88 5.38
CA GLU A 109 -14.72 5.10 4.58
C GLU A 109 -13.60 6.00 5.08
N GLN A 110 -12.82 6.52 4.13
CA GLN A 110 -11.83 7.56 4.34
C GLN A 110 -12.13 8.72 3.40
N VAL A 111 -12.28 9.92 3.96
CA VAL A 111 -12.39 11.17 3.21
C VAL A 111 -11.18 12.04 3.50
N THR A 112 -10.37 12.31 2.50
CA THR A 112 -9.18 13.16 2.62
C THR A 112 -9.56 14.65 2.75
N PRO A 113 -8.63 15.53 3.18
CA PRO A 113 -8.89 16.97 3.27
C PRO A 113 -9.29 17.63 1.95
N ASN A 114 -8.81 17.11 0.81
CA ASN A 114 -9.17 17.58 -0.53
C ASN A 114 -10.49 16.98 -1.06
N GLY A 115 -11.22 16.20 -0.25
CA GLY A 115 -12.52 15.65 -0.58
C GLY A 115 -12.50 14.34 -1.37
N GLU A 116 -11.34 13.70 -1.55
CA GLU A 116 -11.26 12.36 -2.14
C GLU A 116 -11.82 11.34 -1.14
N THR A 117 -12.76 10.52 -1.62
CA THR A 117 -13.40 9.47 -0.82
C THR A 117 -12.91 8.11 -1.28
N GLN A 118 -12.56 7.27 -0.31
CA GLN A 118 -12.31 5.85 -0.54
C GLN A 118 -13.17 5.05 0.42
N ARG A 119 -14.01 4.19 -0.15
CA ARG A 119 -14.96 3.36 0.60
C ARG A 119 -14.90 1.90 0.15
N GLY A 120 -14.91 0.97 1.09
CA GLY A 120 -14.80 -0.45 0.79
C GLY A 120 -15.14 -1.35 1.96
N LEU A 121 -15.09 -2.66 1.72
CA LEU A 121 -15.36 -3.71 2.70
C LEU A 121 -14.06 -4.23 3.31
N ILE A 122 -13.97 -4.27 4.63
CA ILE A 122 -12.94 -4.97 5.37
C ILE A 122 -13.50 -6.34 5.79
N GLY A 123 -12.74 -7.40 5.50
CA GLY A 123 -13.08 -8.76 5.88
C GLY A 123 -11.88 -9.69 5.89
N ALA A 124 -12.13 -10.96 6.22
CA ALA A 124 -11.15 -12.03 6.18
C ALA A 124 -11.10 -12.62 4.77
N LEU A 125 -10.09 -12.25 4.00
CA LEU A 125 -9.84 -12.76 2.66
C LEU A 125 -9.33 -14.19 2.73
N ARG A 126 -10.02 -15.14 2.09
CA ARG A 126 -9.53 -16.52 1.96
C ARG A 126 -8.28 -16.57 1.09
N LEU A 127 -7.23 -17.20 1.62
CA LEU A 127 -5.99 -17.46 0.93
C LEU A 127 -6.09 -18.78 0.15
N PRO A 128 -5.43 -18.90 -1.01
CA PRO A 128 -5.38 -20.16 -1.74
C PRO A 128 -4.57 -21.21 -0.94
N ASP A 129 -5.03 -22.47 -0.94
CA ASP A 129 -4.33 -23.59 -0.27
C ASP A 129 -3.00 -23.95 -0.96
N ASP A 130 -2.92 -23.71 -2.26
CA ASP A 130 -1.74 -23.94 -3.11
C ASP A 130 -1.72 -22.96 -4.31
N ASP A 131 -0.68 -23.04 -5.14
CA ASP A 131 -0.53 -22.23 -6.36
C ASP A 131 -1.07 -22.92 -7.64
N THR A 132 -1.85 -24.01 -7.54
CA THR A 132 -2.21 -24.79 -8.74
C THR A 132 -3.25 -24.10 -9.61
N ASP A 133 -4.18 -23.38 -8.98
CA ASP A 133 -5.21 -22.60 -9.68
C ASP A 133 -4.83 -21.12 -9.72
N PRO A 134 -5.26 -20.38 -10.76
CA PRO A 134 -5.09 -18.94 -10.79
C PRO A 134 -5.73 -18.29 -9.55
N SER A 135 -4.94 -17.55 -8.79
CA SER A 135 -5.40 -16.83 -7.59
C SER A 135 -6.46 -15.77 -7.96
N PRO A 136 -7.53 -15.59 -7.15
CA PRO A 136 -8.43 -14.46 -7.29
C PRO A 136 -7.76 -13.12 -7.00
N VAL A 137 -6.66 -13.14 -6.25
CA VAL A 137 -5.90 -11.94 -5.87
C VAL A 137 -4.61 -11.88 -6.68
N ARG A 138 -4.48 -10.81 -7.47
CA ARG A 138 -3.40 -10.63 -8.44
C ARG A 138 -2.41 -9.57 -7.93
N PRO A 139 -1.12 -9.92 -7.79
CA PRO A 139 -0.08 -8.92 -7.57
C PRO A 139 0.22 -8.19 -8.88
N HIS A 140 0.65 -6.93 -8.78
CA HIS A 140 1.28 -6.20 -9.90
C HIS A 140 2.73 -5.82 -9.65
N GLU A 141 3.27 -6.07 -8.47
CA GLU A 141 4.66 -5.76 -8.11
C GLU A 141 5.32 -6.98 -7.43
N ASN A 142 6.62 -7.14 -7.67
CA ASN A 142 7.45 -8.12 -6.98
C ASN A 142 7.76 -7.71 -5.53
N VAL A 143 7.67 -8.68 -4.62
CA VAL A 143 8.07 -8.53 -3.22
C VAL A 143 9.58 -8.65 -3.01
N ALA A 144 10.08 -8.12 -1.90
CA ALA A 144 11.44 -8.38 -1.41
C ALA A 144 11.40 -9.21 -0.11
N GLU A 145 12.37 -10.10 0.09
CA GLU A 145 12.39 -11.01 1.25
C GLU A 145 12.47 -10.28 2.60
N PRO A 146 13.28 -9.22 2.81
CA PRO A 146 13.38 -8.61 4.14
C PRO A 146 12.05 -8.04 4.67
N PRO A 147 11.26 -7.27 3.89
CA PRO A 147 9.92 -6.85 4.32
C PRO A 147 8.94 -8.02 4.52
N VAL A 148 8.98 -9.05 3.68
CA VAL A 148 8.10 -10.23 3.83
C VAL A 148 8.42 -10.96 5.14
N ARG A 149 9.70 -11.21 5.43
CA ARG A 149 10.15 -11.86 6.65
C ARG A 149 9.79 -11.07 7.90
N ASP A 150 9.93 -9.74 7.86
CA ASP A 150 9.54 -8.88 8.98
C ASP A 150 8.04 -9.01 9.30
N ARG A 151 7.19 -8.93 8.27
CA ARG A 151 5.74 -9.10 8.44
C ARG A 151 5.37 -10.51 8.89
N PHE A 152 6.03 -11.54 8.35
CA PHE A 152 5.85 -12.94 8.78
C PHE A 152 6.12 -13.10 10.28
N LEU A 153 7.30 -12.71 10.75
CA LEU A 153 7.70 -12.88 12.15
C LEU A 153 6.81 -12.08 13.11
N LEU A 154 6.44 -10.84 12.73
CA LEU A 154 5.57 -10.02 13.54
C LEU A 154 4.17 -10.64 13.71
N MET A 155 3.55 -11.08 12.62
CA MET A 155 2.20 -11.64 12.66
C MET A 155 2.17 -13.05 13.26
N ASP A 156 3.25 -13.81 13.11
CA ASP A 156 3.44 -15.10 13.78
C ASP A 156 3.45 -14.93 15.30
N GLU A 157 4.31 -14.05 15.81
CA GLU A 157 4.45 -13.82 17.26
C GLU A 157 3.21 -13.15 17.87
N THR A 158 2.59 -12.20 17.17
CA THR A 158 1.39 -11.50 17.66
C THR A 158 0.10 -12.28 17.45
N ARG A 159 0.13 -13.36 16.65
CA ARG A 159 -1.06 -14.08 16.18
C ARG A 159 -2.19 -13.15 15.74
N THR A 160 -1.85 -12.07 15.02
CA THR A 160 -2.81 -11.05 14.61
C THR A 160 -2.49 -10.49 13.22
N ASN A 161 -3.50 -10.38 12.35
CA ASN A 161 -3.42 -9.49 11.19
C ASN A 161 -3.68 -8.05 11.66
N LEU A 162 -2.60 -7.28 11.83
CA LEU A 162 -2.61 -5.95 12.45
C LEU A 162 -3.14 -4.83 11.53
N GLU A 163 -3.06 -5.03 10.22
CA GLU A 163 -3.39 -4.04 9.20
C GLU A 163 -3.91 -4.71 7.92
N PRO A 164 -4.98 -4.20 7.28
CA PRO A 164 -5.54 -4.78 6.07
C PRO A 164 -4.62 -4.56 4.86
N ILE A 165 -4.44 -5.57 4.01
CA ILE A 165 -3.99 -5.31 2.63
C ILE A 165 -5.08 -4.53 1.88
N PHE A 166 -4.68 -3.68 0.95
CA PHE A 166 -5.63 -2.90 0.15
C PHE A 166 -5.77 -3.55 -1.23
N LEU A 167 -6.98 -4.00 -1.53
CA LEU A 167 -7.37 -4.64 -2.76
C LEU A 167 -8.36 -3.77 -3.52
N ILE A 168 -8.26 -3.77 -4.85
CA ILE A 168 -9.26 -3.18 -5.73
C ILE A 168 -9.86 -4.23 -6.66
N TYR A 169 -11.14 -4.09 -6.97
CA TYR A 169 -11.82 -4.93 -7.94
C TYR A 169 -12.73 -4.08 -8.83
N ARG A 170 -13.21 -4.67 -9.93
CA ARG A 170 -14.23 -4.07 -10.80
C ARG A 170 -15.59 -4.50 -10.29
N GLY A 171 -16.36 -3.59 -9.69
CA GLY A 171 -17.65 -3.90 -9.07
C GLY A 171 -18.80 -3.99 -10.05
N GLY A 172 -18.81 -3.19 -11.12
CA GLY A 172 -19.88 -3.25 -12.14
C GLY A 172 -21.30 -3.18 -11.57
N GLY A 173 -21.51 -2.50 -10.44
CA GLY A 173 -22.82 -2.41 -9.77
C GLY A 173 -23.28 -3.68 -9.03
N GLY A 174 -22.36 -4.59 -8.71
CA GLY A 174 -22.65 -5.84 -7.99
C GLY A 174 -23.23 -5.65 -6.59
N ALA A 175 -23.64 -6.77 -5.97
CA ALA A 175 -24.18 -6.75 -4.61
C ALA A 175 -23.15 -6.23 -3.60
N ALA A 176 -21.86 -6.57 -3.74
CA ALA A 176 -20.80 -6.08 -2.85
C ALA A 176 -20.70 -4.55 -2.90
N THR A 177 -20.68 -3.95 -4.10
CA THR A 177 -20.72 -2.49 -4.27
C THR A 177 -22.00 -1.90 -3.69
N THR A 178 -23.16 -2.44 -4.06
CA THR A 178 -24.46 -1.90 -3.64
C THR A 178 -24.59 -1.91 -2.12
N ILE A 179 -24.24 -3.01 -1.47
CA ILE A 179 -24.28 -3.13 0.00
C ILE A 179 -23.29 -2.13 0.62
N THR A 180 -22.05 -2.05 0.12
CA THR A 180 -21.05 -1.07 0.60
C THR A 180 -21.59 0.35 0.56
N GLU A 181 -22.24 0.74 -0.55
CA GLU A 181 -22.71 2.10 -0.74
C GLU A 181 -24.00 2.44 0.03
N THR A 182 -24.88 1.45 0.22
CA THR A 182 -26.21 1.66 0.78
C THR A 182 -26.29 1.55 2.30
N ILE A 183 -25.22 1.09 2.99
CA ILE A 183 -25.21 1.15 4.46
C ILE A 183 -25.51 2.59 4.88
N PRO A 184 -26.60 2.81 5.62
CA PRO A 184 -27.13 4.13 5.83
C PRO A 184 -26.17 4.95 6.70
N PRO A 185 -25.85 6.20 6.31
CA PRO A 185 -25.18 7.18 7.18
C PRO A 185 -25.92 7.48 8.49
N ARG A 186 -27.16 7.00 8.63
CA ARG A 186 -28.03 7.19 9.80
C ARG A 186 -27.74 6.21 10.94
N GLU A 187 -27.10 5.07 10.66
CA GLU A 187 -26.54 4.25 11.74
C GLU A 187 -25.27 4.93 12.23
N ARG A 188 -25.22 5.21 13.54
CA ARG A 188 -24.04 5.82 14.16
C ARG A 188 -22.86 4.87 13.89
N PRO A 189 -21.81 5.32 13.18
CA PRO A 189 -20.68 4.44 12.89
C PRO A 189 -20.03 3.96 14.17
N LEU A 190 -19.47 2.75 14.14
CA LEU A 190 -18.66 2.21 15.24
C LEU A 190 -17.47 3.11 15.55
N ILE A 191 -16.93 3.74 14.51
CA ILE A 191 -15.82 4.68 14.58
C ILE A 191 -16.14 5.90 13.71
N SER A 192 -15.95 7.11 14.23
CA SER A 192 -15.88 8.35 13.45
C SER A 192 -14.80 9.23 14.05
N THR A 193 -13.69 9.43 13.34
CA THR A 193 -12.56 10.19 13.86
C THR A 193 -11.81 10.92 12.77
N ARG A 194 -11.22 12.08 13.09
CA ARG A 194 -10.41 12.88 12.16
C ARG A 194 -8.96 12.88 12.63
N THR A 195 -8.05 12.40 11.80
CA THR A 195 -6.61 12.37 12.10
C THR A 195 -5.96 13.73 11.88
N ALA A 196 -4.75 13.90 12.40
CA ALA A 196 -4.01 15.17 12.35
C ALA A 196 -3.70 15.67 10.92
N ASP A 197 -3.68 14.76 9.94
CA ASP A 197 -3.58 15.09 8.50
C ASP A 197 -4.91 15.60 7.91
N GLY A 198 -5.96 15.72 8.72
CA GLY A 198 -7.29 16.19 8.34
C GLY A 198 -8.19 15.14 7.70
N ALA A 199 -7.72 13.89 7.51
CA ALA A 199 -8.55 12.82 6.95
C ALA A 199 -9.64 12.37 7.94
N HIS A 200 -10.87 12.20 7.45
CA HIS A 200 -12.00 11.69 8.24
C HIS A 200 -12.17 10.20 7.96
N HIS A 201 -12.14 9.39 9.03
CA HIS A 201 -12.29 7.95 8.98
C HIS A 201 -13.60 7.52 9.62
N ARG A 202 -14.34 6.62 8.97
CA ARG A 202 -15.58 6.04 9.48
C ARG A 202 -15.59 4.53 9.27
N LEU A 203 -16.14 3.81 10.24
CA LEU A 203 -16.28 2.35 10.19
C LEU A 203 -17.69 1.95 10.63
N TRP A 204 -18.35 1.10 9.85
CA TRP A 204 -19.63 0.45 10.19
C TRP A 204 -19.45 -1.07 10.16
N ALA A 205 -20.27 -1.80 10.91
CA ALA A 205 -20.31 -3.27 10.85
C ALA A 205 -21.61 -3.72 10.17
N ILE A 206 -21.46 -4.67 9.25
CA ILE A 206 -22.55 -5.48 8.70
C ILE A 206 -22.54 -6.78 9.48
N THR A 207 -23.58 -7.06 10.26
CA THR A 207 -23.73 -8.33 11.00
C THR A 207 -24.80 -9.25 10.40
N ASP A 208 -25.60 -8.75 9.45
CA ASP A 208 -26.66 -9.52 8.78
C ASP A 208 -26.06 -10.65 7.89
N PRO A 209 -26.31 -11.93 8.22
CA PRO A 209 -25.80 -13.07 7.45
C PRO A 209 -26.31 -13.12 6.01
N GLU A 210 -27.50 -12.58 5.71
CA GLU A 210 -28.02 -12.54 4.34
C GLU A 210 -27.25 -11.52 3.49
N LEU A 211 -26.84 -10.39 4.08
CA LEU A 211 -25.96 -9.45 3.41
C LEU A 211 -24.57 -10.06 3.18
N HIS A 212 -24.04 -10.82 4.15
CA HIS A 212 -22.76 -11.53 3.97
C HIS A 212 -22.81 -12.52 2.81
N ARG A 213 -23.88 -13.33 2.71
CA ARG A 213 -24.06 -14.30 1.62
C ARG A 213 -24.13 -13.61 0.27
N ARG A 214 -24.89 -12.52 0.15
CA ARG A 214 -24.99 -11.72 -1.09
C ARG A 214 -23.65 -11.13 -1.52
N VAL A 215 -22.83 -10.66 -0.57
CA VAL A 215 -21.47 -10.20 -0.85
C VAL A 215 -20.60 -11.37 -1.34
N SER A 216 -20.62 -12.50 -0.65
CA SER A 216 -19.81 -13.68 -1.02
C SER A 216 -20.15 -14.20 -2.41
N ASP A 217 -21.44 -14.36 -2.73
CA ASP A 217 -21.92 -14.83 -4.04
C ASP A 217 -21.48 -13.90 -5.18
N ASP A 218 -21.53 -12.57 -4.95
CA ASP A 218 -21.11 -11.57 -5.94
C ASP A 218 -19.59 -11.56 -6.13
N LEU A 219 -18.82 -11.69 -5.05
CA LEU A 219 -17.36 -11.71 -5.11
C LEU A 219 -16.82 -13.01 -5.74
N ALA A 220 -17.52 -14.14 -5.61
CA ALA A 220 -17.03 -15.44 -6.06
C ALA A 220 -16.63 -15.49 -7.55
N ALA A 221 -17.28 -14.68 -8.41
CA ALA A 221 -16.96 -14.60 -9.85
C ALA A 221 -15.87 -13.56 -10.20
N ARG A 222 -15.37 -12.82 -9.21
CA ARG A 222 -14.51 -11.65 -9.41
C ARG A 222 -13.04 -11.96 -9.11
N SER A 223 -12.18 -11.04 -9.50
CA SER A 223 -10.77 -11.01 -9.10
C SER A 223 -10.41 -9.63 -8.60
N ALA A 224 -9.48 -9.57 -7.66
CA ALA A 224 -8.96 -8.33 -7.11
C ALA A 224 -7.47 -8.15 -7.46
N LEU A 225 -7.06 -6.89 -7.60
CA LEU A 225 -5.68 -6.47 -7.72
C LEU A 225 -5.19 -5.97 -6.37
N ILE A 226 -3.96 -6.33 -5.96
CA ILE A 226 -3.34 -5.78 -4.76
C ILE A 226 -2.92 -4.34 -5.02
N ALA A 227 -3.66 -3.35 -4.56
CA ALA A 227 -3.27 -1.95 -4.64
C ALA A 227 -2.14 -1.61 -3.64
N ASP A 228 -2.21 -2.15 -2.43
CA ASP A 228 -1.14 -2.04 -1.44
C ASP A 228 -1.07 -3.29 -0.56
N GLY A 229 0.14 -3.65 -0.11
CA GLY A 229 0.36 -4.74 0.82
C GLY A 229 0.89 -6.04 0.20
N HIS A 230 1.62 -6.00 -0.93
CA HIS A 230 2.21 -7.20 -1.56
C HIS A 230 3.09 -7.99 -0.57
N HIS A 231 3.91 -7.31 0.23
CA HIS A 231 4.73 -7.97 1.27
C HIS A 231 3.88 -8.65 2.35
N ARG A 232 2.76 -8.02 2.74
CA ARG A 232 1.83 -8.56 3.75
C ARG A 232 1.06 -9.75 3.19
N TYR A 233 0.61 -9.69 1.95
CA TYR A 233 -0.02 -10.82 1.26
C TYR A 233 0.94 -12.00 1.11
N ALA A 234 2.20 -11.76 0.72
CA ALA A 234 3.22 -12.81 0.67
C ALA A 234 3.49 -13.41 2.07
N ALA A 235 3.51 -12.58 3.12
CA ALA A 235 3.61 -13.05 4.50
C ALA A 235 2.39 -13.90 4.91
N TYR A 236 1.16 -13.50 4.56
CA TYR A 236 -0.05 -14.30 4.80
C TYR A 236 0.06 -15.69 4.17
N ARG A 237 0.50 -15.78 2.91
CA ARG A 237 0.67 -17.07 2.22
C ARG A 237 1.73 -17.95 2.87
N ARG A 238 2.83 -17.37 3.34
CA ARG A 238 3.88 -18.08 4.08
C ARG A 238 3.37 -18.57 5.44
N LEU A 239 2.59 -17.77 6.15
CA LEU A 239 1.97 -18.16 7.42
C LEU A 239 0.96 -19.29 7.23
N ARG A 240 0.10 -19.21 6.19
CA ARG A 240 -0.80 -20.31 5.80
C ARG A 240 -0.04 -21.62 5.56
N SER A 241 1.12 -21.55 4.91
CA SER A 241 1.91 -22.75 4.64
C SER A 241 2.63 -23.28 5.89
N ALA A 242 2.87 -22.43 6.89
CA ALA A 242 3.58 -22.77 8.11
C ALA A 242 2.66 -23.31 9.22
N HIS A 243 1.35 -23.12 9.11
CA HIS A 243 0.36 -23.42 10.14
C HIS A 243 -0.83 -24.18 9.57
N GLU A 244 -1.28 -25.22 10.28
CA GLU A 244 -2.40 -26.07 9.84
C GLU A 244 -3.77 -25.49 10.25
N GLU A 245 -3.81 -24.63 11.27
CA GLU A 245 -5.07 -24.11 11.81
C GLU A 245 -5.83 -23.26 10.77
N ALA A 246 -7.16 -23.40 10.78
CA ALA A 246 -8.03 -22.82 9.76
C ALA A 246 -7.95 -21.28 9.67
N ASP A 247 -7.71 -20.59 10.79
CA ASP A 247 -7.63 -19.13 10.82
C ASP A 247 -6.42 -18.58 10.05
N TRP A 248 -5.36 -19.37 9.86
CA TRP A 248 -4.24 -18.98 8.98
C TRP A 248 -4.59 -19.07 7.50
N GLY A 249 -5.72 -19.70 7.15
CA GLY A 249 -6.31 -19.71 5.82
C GLY A 249 -6.84 -18.37 5.35
N TYR A 250 -6.78 -17.34 6.19
CA TYR A 250 -7.35 -16.03 5.91
C TYR A 250 -6.37 -14.88 6.20
N GLY A 251 -6.41 -13.83 5.39
CA GLY A 251 -5.70 -12.57 5.62
C GLY A 251 -6.68 -11.40 5.77
N LEU A 252 -6.33 -10.36 6.53
CA LEU A 252 -7.15 -9.17 6.65
C LEU A 252 -7.04 -8.31 5.38
N ALA A 253 -8.15 -7.95 4.75
CA ALA A 253 -8.16 -7.16 3.52
C ALA A 253 -9.24 -6.07 3.55
N LEU A 254 -8.91 -4.91 2.98
CA LEU A 254 -9.84 -3.87 2.53
C LEU A 254 -10.04 -4.05 1.02
N LEU A 255 -11.29 -4.27 0.60
CA LEU A 255 -11.68 -4.46 -0.78
C LEU A 255 -12.51 -3.28 -1.27
N VAL A 256 -12.00 -2.55 -2.26
CA VAL A 256 -12.63 -1.34 -2.83
C VAL A 256 -13.05 -1.59 -4.27
N ASP A 257 -14.26 -1.17 -4.60
CA ASP A 257 -14.72 -1.14 -5.99
C ASP A 257 -14.06 0.05 -6.71
N SER A 258 -13.13 -0.24 -7.62
CA SER A 258 -12.44 0.76 -8.43
C SER A 258 -13.30 1.42 -9.51
N ASP A 259 -14.48 0.88 -9.83
CA ASP A 259 -15.43 1.55 -10.72
C ASP A 259 -16.19 2.66 -9.98
N THR A 260 -16.44 2.46 -8.68
CA THR A 260 -17.18 3.41 -7.82
C THR A 260 -16.26 4.41 -7.11
N HIS A 261 -15.17 3.92 -6.52
CA HIS A 261 -14.15 4.72 -5.82
C HIS A 261 -12.76 4.45 -6.44
N PRO A 262 -12.47 5.01 -7.63
CA PRO A 262 -11.20 4.77 -8.30
C PRO A 262 -10.05 5.26 -7.40
N PRO A 263 -9.03 4.42 -7.13
CA PRO A 263 -7.91 4.85 -6.30
C PRO A 263 -7.09 5.92 -7.03
N ARG A 264 -6.54 6.85 -6.26
CA ARG A 264 -5.52 7.76 -6.75
C ARG A 264 -4.24 6.97 -7.01
N LEU A 265 -3.72 7.05 -8.23
CA LEU A 265 -2.41 6.53 -8.60
C LEU A 265 -1.40 7.67 -8.60
N GLY A 266 -0.55 7.63 -7.59
CA GLY A 266 0.54 8.54 -7.36
C GLY A 266 1.82 8.16 -8.09
N SER A 267 2.78 9.09 -8.07
CA SER A 267 4.10 8.92 -8.68
C SER A 267 5.14 8.62 -7.62
N ILE A 268 6.18 7.88 -7.97
CA ILE A 268 7.35 7.72 -7.09
C ILE A 268 8.55 8.29 -7.83
N HIS A 269 8.87 9.55 -7.57
CA HIS A 269 10.00 10.24 -8.17
C HIS A 269 11.32 9.70 -7.62
N ARG A 270 12.41 9.86 -8.38
CA ARG A 270 13.76 9.48 -7.94
C ARG A 270 14.63 10.70 -7.75
N VAL A 271 15.47 10.66 -6.74
CA VAL A 271 16.60 11.59 -6.58
C VAL A 271 17.88 10.76 -6.69
N LEU A 272 18.79 11.21 -7.55
CA LEU A 272 20.06 10.54 -7.84
C LEU A 272 21.21 11.40 -7.31
N PRO A 273 21.57 11.28 -6.01
CA PRO A 273 22.68 12.02 -5.41
C PRO A 273 23.98 11.93 -6.21
N GLY A 274 24.57 13.07 -6.53
CA GLY A 274 25.83 13.18 -7.26
C GLY A 274 25.79 12.78 -8.74
N LEU A 275 24.61 12.51 -9.32
CA LEU A 275 24.46 12.45 -10.76
C LEU A 275 24.42 13.88 -11.31
N ASP A 276 25.32 14.19 -12.22
CA ASP A 276 25.37 15.49 -12.90
C ASP A 276 24.31 15.53 -14.01
N THR A 277 23.41 16.52 -13.95
CA THR A 277 22.24 16.60 -14.84
C THR A 277 22.65 16.80 -16.30
N GLU A 278 23.63 17.64 -16.58
CA GLU A 278 24.11 17.87 -17.95
C GLU A 278 24.70 16.61 -18.58
N ARG A 279 25.54 15.87 -17.84
CA ARG A 279 26.05 14.57 -18.27
C ARG A 279 24.92 13.55 -18.45
N ALA A 280 23.94 13.53 -17.55
CA ALA A 280 22.79 12.63 -17.65
C ALA A 280 21.97 12.90 -18.93
N LEU A 281 21.70 14.17 -19.22
CA LEU A 281 21.01 14.61 -20.44
C LEU A 281 21.82 14.30 -21.70
N ALA A 282 23.13 14.53 -21.69
CA ALA A 282 24.01 14.22 -22.82
C ALA A 282 24.00 12.72 -23.13
N ALA A 283 24.05 11.87 -22.10
CA ALA A 283 23.91 10.42 -22.28
C ALA A 283 22.52 10.05 -22.80
N ALA A 284 21.44 10.60 -22.22
CA ALA A 284 20.07 10.30 -22.63
C ALA A 284 19.80 10.59 -24.12
N ARG A 285 20.43 11.63 -24.70
CA ARG A 285 20.34 11.95 -26.14
C ARG A 285 20.87 10.85 -27.07
N THR A 286 21.61 9.87 -26.55
CA THR A 286 22.08 8.73 -27.35
C THR A 286 21.02 7.65 -27.55
N VAL A 287 19.95 7.66 -26.75
CA VAL A 287 18.89 6.62 -26.75
C VAL A 287 17.47 7.19 -26.82
N ALA A 288 17.30 8.52 -26.73
CA ALA A 288 16.01 9.21 -26.69
C ALA A 288 16.14 10.66 -27.15
N LEU A 289 15.00 11.30 -27.42
CA LEU A 289 14.89 12.75 -27.60
C LEU A 289 14.87 13.46 -26.24
N VAL A 290 15.44 14.67 -26.20
CA VAL A 290 15.52 15.50 -25.00
C VAL A 290 15.12 16.94 -25.34
N GLU A 291 14.09 17.46 -24.70
CA GLU A 291 13.59 18.83 -24.89
C GLU A 291 13.33 19.55 -23.56
N PRO A 292 13.57 20.86 -23.47
CA PRO A 292 13.28 21.63 -22.25
C PRO A 292 11.78 21.75 -22.02
N VAL A 293 11.36 21.72 -20.75
CA VAL A 293 9.97 21.90 -20.33
C VAL A 293 9.88 22.93 -19.20
N PRO A 294 8.75 23.66 -19.04
CA PRO A 294 8.69 24.81 -18.15
C PRO A 294 8.70 24.46 -16.66
N ALA A 295 8.36 23.22 -16.29
CA ALA A 295 8.24 22.79 -14.90
C ALA A 295 8.38 21.26 -14.77
N PRO A 296 8.74 20.76 -13.57
CA PRO A 296 8.75 19.33 -13.24
C PRO A 296 7.33 18.77 -13.03
N ASP A 297 6.42 19.00 -13.96
CA ASP A 297 5.03 18.52 -13.88
C ASP A 297 4.92 17.06 -14.39
N PRO A 298 4.60 16.08 -13.52
CA PRO A 298 4.49 14.67 -13.89
C PRO A 298 3.33 14.37 -14.86
N ALA A 299 2.44 15.33 -15.13
CA ALA A 299 1.41 15.19 -16.17
C ALA A 299 1.96 15.42 -17.59
N ILE A 300 3.10 16.10 -17.75
CA ILE A 300 3.68 16.39 -19.07
C ILE A 300 4.02 15.09 -19.84
N PRO A 301 4.74 14.11 -19.25
CA PRO A 301 5.08 12.87 -19.96
C PRO A 301 3.88 12.06 -20.44
N ASN A 302 2.74 12.12 -19.73
CA ASN A 302 1.51 11.40 -20.05
C ASN A 302 0.84 11.83 -21.36
N ARG A 303 1.33 12.89 -22.02
CA ARG A 303 0.86 13.34 -23.33
C ARG A 303 1.44 12.50 -24.48
N THR A 304 2.42 11.64 -24.19
CA THR A 304 3.11 10.81 -25.18
C THR A 304 2.60 9.37 -25.13
N LYS A 305 2.67 8.67 -26.26
CA LYS A 305 2.32 7.22 -26.36
C LYS A 305 3.49 6.30 -26.04
N ALA A 306 4.71 6.82 -26.14
CA ALA A 306 5.98 6.14 -25.87
C ALA A 306 6.44 6.47 -24.44
N PRO A 307 7.43 5.75 -23.87
CA PRO A 307 7.89 6.06 -22.53
C PRO A 307 8.47 7.48 -22.48
N ALA A 308 8.10 8.23 -21.45
CA ALA A 308 8.60 9.57 -21.20
C ALA A 308 8.71 9.85 -19.69
N LEU A 309 9.71 10.64 -19.31
CA LEU A 309 9.93 11.13 -17.94
C LEU A 309 10.67 12.47 -17.97
N LEU A 310 10.76 13.16 -16.84
CA LEU A 310 11.51 14.42 -16.75
C LEU A 310 12.79 14.24 -15.94
N LEU A 311 13.84 14.95 -16.33
CA LEU A 311 15.05 15.17 -15.55
C LEU A 311 15.09 16.62 -15.11
N ALA A 312 15.28 16.85 -13.81
CA ALA A 312 15.36 18.19 -13.23
C ALA A 312 16.67 18.40 -12.47
N SER A 313 17.29 19.57 -12.68
CA SER A 313 18.51 19.99 -12.01
C SER A 313 18.24 20.59 -10.62
N PRO A 314 19.28 20.79 -9.77
CA PRO A 314 19.19 21.55 -8.52
C PRO A 314 18.64 22.97 -8.66
N GLU A 315 18.90 23.60 -9.80
CA GLU A 315 18.44 24.93 -10.16
C GLU A 315 16.96 24.93 -10.63
N GLY A 316 16.37 23.75 -10.83
CA GLY A 316 14.99 23.58 -11.29
C GLY A 316 14.84 23.51 -12.81
N GLU A 317 15.95 23.55 -13.55
CA GLU A 317 15.91 23.37 -15.01
C GLU A 317 15.43 21.96 -15.34
N THR A 318 14.36 21.86 -16.12
CA THR A 318 13.67 20.59 -16.36
C THR A 318 13.65 20.27 -17.84
N HIS A 319 13.94 19.01 -18.17
CA HIS A 319 13.93 18.48 -19.52
C HIS A 319 13.10 17.21 -19.58
N MET A 320 12.29 17.05 -20.62
CA MET A 320 11.62 15.79 -20.92
C MET A 320 12.54 14.89 -21.72
N VAL A 321 12.67 13.63 -21.29
CA VAL A 321 13.29 12.54 -22.05
C VAL A 321 12.17 11.65 -22.57
N HIS A 322 12.06 11.54 -23.90
CA HIS A 322 10.95 10.84 -24.57
C HIS A 322 11.40 10.30 -25.93
N GLY A 323 10.55 9.56 -26.63
CA GLY A 323 10.88 9.06 -27.97
C GLY A 323 12.11 8.16 -27.96
N PHE A 324 12.15 7.24 -26.98
CA PHE A 324 13.22 6.26 -26.85
C PHE A 324 13.33 5.39 -28.11
N ASP A 325 14.55 5.02 -28.48
CA ASP A 325 14.80 4.07 -29.56
C ASP A 325 14.19 2.69 -29.21
N GLU A 326 13.28 2.21 -30.07
CA GLU A 326 12.55 0.97 -29.83
C GLU A 326 13.47 -0.27 -29.79
N THR A 327 14.56 -0.26 -30.55
CA THR A 327 15.56 -1.34 -30.53
C THR A 327 16.25 -1.39 -29.16
N THR A 328 16.56 -0.23 -28.59
CA THR A 328 17.16 -0.08 -27.26
C THR A 328 16.21 -0.59 -26.18
N LEU A 329 14.93 -0.23 -26.25
CA LEU A 329 13.91 -0.74 -25.32
C LEU A 329 13.76 -2.27 -25.42
N GLU A 330 13.73 -2.81 -26.63
CA GLU A 330 13.63 -4.26 -26.86
C GLU A 330 14.86 -5.01 -26.35
N GLN A 331 16.07 -4.50 -26.61
CA GLN A 331 17.32 -5.09 -26.13
C GLN A 331 17.47 -5.05 -24.60
N ALA A 332 17.00 -3.96 -23.96
CA ALA A 332 17.03 -3.82 -22.51
C ALA A 332 16.03 -4.77 -21.83
N SER A 333 14.96 -5.18 -22.51
CA SER A 333 13.88 -5.98 -21.92
C SER A 333 13.22 -6.92 -22.95
N PRO A 334 13.96 -7.92 -23.47
CA PRO A 334 13.51 -8.75 -24.58
C PRO A 334 12.36 -9.70 -24.21
N GLY A 335 12.26 -10.08 -22.93
CA GLY A 335 11.21 -10.98 -22.43
C GLY A 335 9.88 -10.32 -22.07
N HIS A 336 9.80 -9.00 -22.18
CA HIS A 336 8.63 -8.21 -21.77
C HIS A 336 7.74 -7.83 -22.95
N SER A 337 6.47 -7.47 -22.68
CA SER A 337 5.59 -6.93 -23.73
C SER A 337 6.00 -5.51 -24.13
N THR A 338 5.51 -5.04 -25.27
CA THR A 338 5.67 -3.63 -25.67
C THR A 338 5.01 -2.69 -24.66
N ALA A 339 3.85 -3.08 -24.10
CA ALA A 339 3.17 -2.28 -23.09
C ALA A 339 4.03 -2.10 -21.83
N TRP A 340 4.76 -3.14 -21.42
CA TRP A 340 5.69 -3.08 -20.30
C TRP A 340 6.91 -2.22 -20.62
N ARG A 341 7.53 -2.41 -21.79
CA ARG A 341 8.69 -1.62 -22.25
C ARG A 341 8.37 -0.14 -22.38
N HIS A 342 7.11 0.20 -22.64
CA HIS A 342 6.64 1.58 -22.77
C HIS A 342 6.27 2.23 -21.43
N LEU A 343 6.51 1.56 -20.30
CA LEU A 343 6.45 2.21 -18.99
C LEU A 343 7.64 3.15 -18.79
N ALA A 344 7.38 4.35 -18.27
CA ALA A 344 8.43 5.30 -17.90
C ALA A 344 9.42 4.71 -16.88
N THR A 345 8.93 3.88 -15.96
CA THR A 345 9.77 3.22 -14.94
C THR A 345 10.60 2.08 -15.53
N ALA A 346 10.12 1.40 -16.57
CA ALA A 346 10.91 0.43 -17.31
C ALA A 346 12.06 1.12 -18.05
N ALA A 347 11.77 2.20 -18.79
CA ALA A 347 12.81 3.01 -19.45
C ALA A 347 13.84 3.56 -18.44
N LEU A 348 13.39 4.00 -17.26
CA LEU A 348 14.30 4.45 -16.21
C LEU A 348 15.22 3.33 -15.70
N HIS A 349 14.66 2.19 -15.31
CA HIS A 349 15.41 1.12 -14.65
C HIS A 349 16.27 0.31 -15.63
N GLU A 350 15.76 0.02 -16.82
CA GLU A 350 16.39 -0.90 -17.76
C GLU A 350 17.27 -0.18 -18.80
N VAL A 351 17.04 1.12 -19.05
CA VAL A 351 17.84 1.90 -20.02
C VAL A 351 18.67 2.97 -19.32
N LEU A 352 18.03 3.92 -18.64
CA LEU A 352 18.72 5.12 -18.17
C LEU A 352 19.68 4.86 -16.99
N LEU A 353 19.27 4.11 -15.96
CA LEU A 353 20.16 3.80 -14.83
C LEU A 353 21.42 3.03 -15.28
N PRO A 354 21.33 1.98 -16.12
CA PRO A 354 22.50 1.32 -16.71
C PRO A 354 23.35 2.25 -17.57
N LEU A 355 22.73 3.10 -18.39
CA LEU A 355 23.43 4.07 -19.25
C LEU A 355 24.27 5.06 -18.42
N TRP A 356 23.72 5.55 -17.29
CA TRP A 356 24.45 6.41 -16.36
C TRP A 356 25.38 5.65 -15.42
N ARG A 357 25.39 4.32 -15.46
CA ARG A 357 26.08 3.43 -14.52
C ARG A 357 25.75 3.78 -13.06
N TYR A 358 24.50 4.20 -12.82
CA TYR A 358 24.07 4.66 -11.51
C TYR A 358 23.51 3.47 -10.70
N PRO A 359 24.07 3.16 -9.52
CA PRO A 359 23.63 2.00 -8.77
C PRO A 359 22.28 2.26 -8.09
N GLU A 360 21.30 1.38 -8.32
CA GLU A 360 19.93 1.50 -7.80
C GLU A 360 19.89 1.73 -6.27
N ARG A 361 20.78 1.08 -5.51
CA ARG A 361 20.87 1.24 -4.04
C ARG A 361 21.14 2.67 -3.56
N ARG A 362 21.63 3.56 -4.42
CA ARG A 362 21.88 4.99 -4.10
C ARG A 362 20.70 5.89 -4.44
N VAL A 363 19.71 5.37 -5.18
CA VAL A 363 18.52 6.10 -5.57
C VAL A 363 17.68 6.37 -4.32
N ARG A 364 17.29 7.63 -4.13
CA ARG A 364 16.31 8.03 -3.11
C ARG A 364 14.95 8.19 -3.78
N MET A 365 13.88 7.90 -3.06
CA MET A 365 12.52 7.96 -3.58
C MET A 365 11.74 9.06 -2.87
N VAL A 366 10.91 9.76 -3.64
CA VAL A 366 9.97 10.78 -3.15
C VAL A 366 8.61 10.43 -3.70
N HIS A 367 7.59 10.37 -2.84
CA HIS A 367 6.24 10.00 -3.23
C HIS A 367 5.43 11.26 -3.56
N ASP A 368 4.77 11.25 -4.72
CA ASP A 368 3.80 12.23 -5.22
C ASP A 368 4.29 13.67 -5.44
N ASP A 369 5.27 14.16 -4.69
CA ASP A 369 5.73 15.55 -4.75
C ASP A 369 6.99 15.71 -5.64
N PRO A 370 6.84 16.21 -6.88
CA PRO A 370 7.97 16.45 -7.75
C PRO A 370 8.85 17.62 -7.29
N HIS A 371 8.28 18.59 -6.56
CA HIS A 371 9.02 19.74 -6.05
C HIS A 371 9.93 19.32 -4.90
N GLU A 372 9.44 18.49 -3.97
CA GLU A 372 10.29 17.90 -2.93
C GLU A 372 11.46 17.11 -3.55
N ALA A 373 11.19 16.33 -4.62
CA ALA A 373 12.23 15.61 -5.33
C ALA A 373 13.31 16.56 -5.88
N VAL A 374 12.92 17.67 -6.51
CA VAL A 374 13.84 18.70 -7.00
C VAL A 374 14.59 19.37 -5.84
N GLU A 375 13.92 19.76 -4.76
CA GLU A 375 14.57 20.41 -3.61
C GLU A 375 15.65 19.53 -2.98
N LEU A 376 15.42 18.21 -2.87
CA LEU A 376 16.41 17.26 -2.36
C LEU A 376 17.66 17.14 -3.26
N THR A 377 17.58 17.49 -4.54
CA THR A 377 18.76 17.51 -5.42
C THR A 377 19.75 18.61 -5.03
N ARG A 378 19.30 19.73 -4.44
CA ARG A 378 20.16 20.84 -4.00
C ARG A 378 21.16 20.41 -2.95
N ALA A 379 20.69 19.67 -1.95
CA ALA A 379 21.54 19.14 -0.88
C ALA A 379 22.47 18.02 -1.37
N THR A 380 22.06 17.28 -2.41
CA THR A 380 22.78 16.10 -2.88
C THR A 380 23.63 16.34 -4.12
N ARG A 381 23.57 17.55 -4.70
CA ARG A 381 24.15 17.92 -6.00
C ARG A 381 23.88 16.85 -7.05
N GLY A 382 22.62 16.45 -7.15
CA GLY A 382 22.17 15.33 -7.98
C GLY A 382 21.15 15.75 -9.04
N THR A 383 20.49 14.75 -9.62
CA THR A 383 19.39 14.93 -10.58
C THR A 383 18.11 14.33 -10.01
N ALA A 384 16.98 15.00 -10.21
CA ALA A 384 15.66 14.45 -9.95
C ALA A 384 15.10 13.83 -11.23
N VAL A 385 14.53 12.63 -11.12
CA VAL A 385 13.77 11.97 -12.18
C VAL A 385 12.31 11.99 -11.80
N ILE A 386 11.52 12.76 -12.54
CA ILE A 386 10.08 12.91 -12.34
C ILE A 386 9.37 11.96 -13.31
N VAL A 387 8.84 10.87 -12.76
CA VAL A 387 8.04 9.89 -13.50
C VAL A 387 6.55 10.27 -13.50
N PRO A 388 5.81 10.00 -14.59
CA PRO A 388 4.37 10.16 -14.59
C PRO A 388 3.67 9.11 -13.71
N PRO A 389 2.48 9.41 -13.17
CA PRO A 389 1.68 8.39 -12.50
C PRO A 389 1.21 7.35 -13.52
N MET A 390 1.31 6.07 -13.14
CA MET A 390 0.71 5.00 -13.93
C MET A 390 -0.82 5.12 -13.92
N ARG A 391 -1.45 4.68 -14.99
CA ARG A 391 -2.91 4.57 -15.04
C ARG A 391 -3.37 3.16 -14.70
N ILE A 392 -4.56 3.06 -14.12
CA ILE A 392 -5.11 1.78 -13.65
C ILE A 392 -5.34 0.77 -14.79
N ASP A 393 -5.72 1.25 -15.99
CA ASP A 393 -5.87 0.44 -17.20
C ASP A 393 -4.55 -0.21 -17.62
N GLN A 394 -3.42 0.50 -17.48
CA GLN A 394 -2.10 -0.07 -17.78
C GLN A 394 -1.76 -1.20 -16.81
N ILE A 395 -2.08 -1.05 -15.52
CA ILE A 395 -1.81 -2.09 -14.53
C ILE A 395 -2.66 -3.34 -14.80
N TYR A 396 -3.96 -3.15 -15.10
CA TYR A 396 -4.81 -4.27 -15.49
C TYR A 396 -4.31 -4.96 -16.77
N ALA A 397 -3.95 -4.20 -17.81
CA ALA A 397 -3.46 -4.77 -19.07
C ALA A 397 -2.19 -5.63 -18.88
N LEU A 398 -1.26 -5.18 -18.05
CA LEU A 398 -0.04 -5.94 -17.74
C LEU A 398 -0.33 -7.19 -16.90
N THR A 399 -1.15 -7.04 -15.86
CA THR A 399 -1.48 -8.17 -14.97
C THR A 399 -2.36 -9.22 -15.65
N ASP A 400 -3.19 -8.84 -16.62
CA ASP A 400 -3.95 -9.76 -17.48
C ASP A 400 -3.02 -10.61 -18.38
N GLN A 401 -1.84 -10.07 -18.73
CA GLN A 401 -0.78 -10.79 -19.46
C GLN A 401 0.18 -11.56 -18.54
N GLY A 402 -0.04 -11.52 -17.21
CA GLY A 402 0.85 -12.13 -16.23
C GLY A 402 2.15 -11.36 -15.99
N GLU A 403 2.24 -10.11 -16.46
CA GLU A 403 3.40 -9.24 -16.22
C GLU A 403 3.25 -8.43 -14.93
N LEU A 404 4.36 -8.24 -14.24
CA LEU A 404 4.48 -7.36 -13.09
C LEU A 404 5.18 -6.07 -13.50
N THR A 405 4.75 -4.94 -12.94
CA THR A 405 5.41 -3.66 -13.17
C THR A 405 6.80 -3.65 -12.50
N PRO A 406 7.73 -2.79 -12.95
CA PRO A 406 8.97 -2.55 -12.23
C PRO A 406 8.68 -2.14 -10.77
N ARG A 407 9.56 -2.52 -9.84
CA ARG A 407 9.39 -2.17 -8.42
C ARG A 407 9.22 -0.66 -8.24
N LYS A 408 8.34 -0.28 -7.31
CA LYS A 408 8.06 1.11 -6.96
C LYS A 408 7.64 1.95 -8.18
N SER A 409 6.78 1.37 -9.03
CA SER A 409 6.14 2.07 -10.15
C SER A 409 4.81 2.71 -9.80
N THR A 410 4.15 2.27 -8.73
CA THR A 410 2.79 2.70 -8.37
C THR A 410 2.72 3.09 -6.90
N SER A 411 2.03 4.19 -6.60
CA SER A 411 1.67 4.58 -5.23
C SER A 411 0.15 4.72 -5.15
N PHE A 412 -0.54 3.71 -4.63
CA PHE A 412 -2.00 3.77 -4.50
C PHE A 412 -2.38 4.57 -3.24
N GLY A 413 -3.38 5.44 -3.38
CA GLY A 413 -3.92 6.20 -2.27
C GLY A 413 -5.41 6.52 -2.41
N PRO A 414 -6.04 6.99 -1.32
CA PRO A 414 -5.50 7.00 0.04
C PRO A 414 -5.32 5.59 0.65
N LYS A 415 -4.27 5.38 1.44
CA LYS A 415 -4.02 4.08 2.10
C LYS A 415 -4.80 3.97 3.42
N PRO A 416 -5.35 2.80 3.77
CA PRO A 416 -6.10 2.62 5.01
C PRO A 416 -5.22 2.84 6.24
N ARG A 417 -5.78 3.47 7.28
CA ARG A 417 -5.11 3.60 8.58
C ARG A 417 -5.07 2.26 9.32
N THR A 418 -4.01 2.09 10.09
CA THR A 418 -3.83 0.97 11.00
C THR A 418 -4.46 1.27 12.36
N GLY A 419 -5.03 0.26 13.02
CA GLY A 419 -5.68 0.38 14.33
C GLY A 419 -7.20 0.57 14.30
N LEU A 420 -7.83 0.63 13.12
CA LEU A 420 -9.29 0.71 13.01
C LEU A 420 -9.99 -0.60 13.36
N VAL A 421 -9.49 -1.70 12.79
CA VAL A 421 -9.92 -3.07 13.07
C VAL A 421 -8.75 -4.01 12.77
N MET A 422 -8.50 -4.95 13.67
CA MET A 422 -7.50 -6.00 13.53
C MET A 422 -8.19 -7.36 13.57
N ARG A 423 -7.53 -8.42 13.09
CA ARG A 423 -8.05 -9.79 13.14
C ARG A 423 -7.11 -10.71 13.91
N THR A 424 -7.56 -11.27 15.02
CA THR A 424 -6.79 -12.26 15.79
C THR A 424 -6.84 -13.65 15.13
N LEU A 425 -5.83 -14.48 15.39
CA LEU A 425 -5.55 -15.80 14.76
C LEU A 425 -5.62 -16.92 15.83
N ASP A 426 -6.76 -16.98 16.53
CA ASP A 426 -6.99 -17.81 17.73
C ASP A 426 -8.35 -18.50 17.72
#